data_AF-A0A2N2VCP2-F1
#
_entry.id   AF-A0A2N2VCP2-F1
#
_cell.length_a   1.000
_cell.length_b   1.000
_cell.length_c   1.000
_cell.angle_alpha   90.00
_cell.angle_beta   90.00
_cell.angle_gamma   90.00
#
_symmetry.space_group_name_H-M   'P 1'
#
loop_
_entity.id
_entity.type
_entity.pdbx_description
1 polymer ?
#
loop_
_entity_poly.entity_id
_entity_poly.type
_entity_poly.pdbx_seq_one_letter_code
_entity_poly.pdbx_strand_id
1 'polypeptide(L)'
;MNKKILIDFIGVLLIALVVVVGYKLSPMLLPKADVTVQPDPACDLQQQSCAVNLPSGGKIELSMGTRPVPMVKPFEVQVTSSGFSPARVAVDFAGVDMNMGLNRPEFTPRGDGKFSATVTLPVCITGQMDWLVTVLIETGNERIAIPYRLTSGSHE
;
A
#
# COMPACT_ATOMS: atom_id res chain seq x y z
N MET A 1 21.20 -48.33 17.48
CA MET A 1 20.22 -47.35 16.98
C MET A 1 19.72 -47.81 15.62
N ASN A 2 18.41 -47.94 15.42
CA ASN A 2 17.86 -48.53 14.20
C ASN A 2 17.92 -47.50 13.05
N LYS A 3 18.41 -47.89 11.86
CA LYS A 3 18.62 -46.96 10.73
C LYS A 3 17.35 -46.19 10.34
N LYS A 4 16.19 -46.81 10.51
CA LYS A 4 14.86 -46.19 10.28
C LYS A 4 14.59 -45.06 11.28
N ILE A 5 14.83 -45.29 12.57
CA ILE A 5 14.67 -44.28 13.63
C ILE A 5 15.57 -43.07 13.36
N LEU A 6 16.82 -43.29 12.91
CA LEU A 6 17.72 -42.20 12.55
C LEU A 6 17.18 -41.35 11.39
N ILE A 7 16.63 -41.99 10.35
CA ILE A 7 16.03 -41.29 9.20
C ILE A 7 14.80 -40.48 9.64
N ASP A 8 13.94 -41.05 10.48
CA ASP A 8 12.75 -40.37 10.99
C ASP A 8 13.14 -39.12 11.82
N PHE A 9 14.14 -39.25 12.70
CA PHE A 9 14.65 -38.10 13.48
C PHE A 9 15.23 -37.01 12.60
N ILE A 10 16.01 -37.37 11.56
CA ILE A 10 16.56 -36.39 10.60
C ILE A 10 15.41 -35.70 9.86
N GLY A 11 14.39 -36.44 9.42
CA GLY A 11 13.23 -35.89 8.75
C GLY A 11 12.48 -34.87 9.62
N VAL A 12 12.22 -35.22 10.89
CA VAL A 12 11.57 -34.32 11.85
C VAL A 12 12.42 -33.07 12.10
N LEU A 13 13.74 -33.21 12.25
CA LEU A 13 14.66 -32.08 12.43
C LEU A 13 14.65 -31.13 11.23
N LEU A 14 14.64 -31.66 10.01
CA LEU A 14 14.58 -30.85 8.79
C LEU A 14 13.25 -30.10 8.66
N ILE A 15 12.13 -30.75 8.97
CA ILE A 15 10.81 -30.09 8.97
C ILE A 15 10.79 -28.96 10.02
N ALA A 16 11.26 -29.25 11.24
CA ALA A 16 11.33 -28.25 12.31
C ALA A 16 12.20 -27.05 11.91
N LEU A 17 13.35 -27.29 11.26
CA LEU A 17 14.21 -26.23 10.73
C LEU A 17 13.46 -25.34 9.73
N VAL A 18 12.78 -25.94 8.74
CA VAL A 18 12.02 -25.20 7.73
C VAL A 18 10.92 -24.36 8.38
N VAL A 19 10.19 -24.91 9.35
CA VAL A 19 9.15 -24.19 10.09
C VAL A 19 9.74 -23.00 10.85
N VAL A 20 10.85 -23.18 11.57
CA VAL A 20 11.50 -22.11 12.34
C VAL A 20 12.03 -21.01 11.42
N VAL A 21 12.70 -21.39 10.33
CA VAL A 21 13.21 -20.44 9.33
C VAL A 21 12.05 -19.69 8.68
N GLY A 22 11.00 -20.38 8.23
CA GLY A 22 9.82 -19.77 7.64
C GLY A 22 9.13 -18.80 8.59
N TYR A 23 8.97 -19.18 9.86
CA TYR A 23 8.40 -18.30 10.89
C TYR A 23 9.26 -17.05 11.14
N LYS A 24 10.59 -17.20 11.19
CA LYS A 24 11.52 -16.08 11.42
C LYS A 24 11.67 -15.15 10.21
N LEU A 25 11.60 -15.68 8.98
CA LEU A 25 11.72 -14.90 7.75
C LEU A 25 10.38 -14.34 7.25
N SER A 26 9.24 -14.91 7.67
CA SER A 26 7.91 -14.46 7.25
C SER A 26 7.68 -12.94 7.42
N PRO A 27 8.06 -12.28 8.52
CA PRO A 27 7.87 -10.84 8.69
C PRO A 27 8.70 -9.98 7.72
N MET A 28 9.85 -10.50 7.27
CA MET A 28 10.71 -9.80 6.31
C MET A 28 10.15 -9.91 4.88
N LEU A 29 9.47 -11.01 4.58
CA LEU A 29 8.83 -11.26 3.28
C LEU A 29 7.44 -10.62 3.16
N LEU A 30 6.72 -10.50 4.28
CA LEU A 30 5.38 -9.92 4.37
C LEU A 30 5.38 -8.79 5.40
N PRO A 31 6.05 -7.67 5.10
CA PRO A 31 6.08 -6.53 6.01
C PRO A 31 4.66 -6.03 6.23
N LYS A 32 4.21 -6.06 7.49
CA LYS A 32 2.95 -5.43 7.91
C LYS A 32 3.22 -3.94 8.13
N ALA A 33 2.18 -3.12 7.97
CA ALA A 33 2.22 -1.76 8.46
C ALA A 33 2.29 -1.81 9.99
N ASP A 34 3.22 -1.05 10.57
CA ASP A 34 3.35 -0.89 12.01
C ASP A 34 2.24 0.03 12.53
N VAL A 35 1.86 1.02 11.72
CA VAL A 35 0.81 2.00 12.03
C VAL A 35 -0.17 2.11 10.86
N THR A 36 -1.47 2.11 11.15
CA THR A 36 -2.51 2.46 10.18
C THR A 36 -3.21 3.72 10.62
N VAL A 37 -3.23 4.75 9.77
CA VAL A 37 -3.91 6.02 10.03
C VAL A 37 -5.12 6.11 9.12
N GLN A 38 -6.31 6.27 9.69
CA GLN A 38 -7.54 6.40 8.91
C GLN A 38 -7.70 7.85 8.45
N PRO A 39 -7.92 8.10 7.15
CA PRO A 39 -8.26 9.43 6.67
C PRO A 39 -9.68 9.84 7.07
N ASP A 40 -9.98 11.12 6.90
CA ASP A 40 -11.35 11.62 7.07
C ASP A 40 -12.29 10.89 6.08
N PRO A 41 -13.34 10.19 6.56
CA PRO A 41 -14.28 9.50 5.69
C PRO A 41 -15.06 10.44 4.76
N ALA A 42 -15.13 11.74 5.06
CA ALA A 42 -15.77 12.73 4.21
C ALA A 42 -14.84 13.22 3.07
N CYS A 43 -13.57 12.83 3.08
CA CYS A 43 -12.65 13.25 2.03
C CYS A 43 -12.82 12.43 0.75
N ASP A 44 -13.20 13.14 -0.33
CA ASP A 44 -13.38 12.56 -1.65
C ASP A 44 -12.19 12.89 -2.58
N LEU A 45 -11.40 11.87 -2.90
CA LEU A 45 -10.26 11.96 -3.82
C LEU A 45 -10.66 12.28 -5.27
N GLN A 46 -11.93 12.11 -5.64
CA GLN A 46 -12.44 12.56 -6.95
C GLN A 46 -12.52 14.08 -7.04
N GLN A 47 -12.64 14.78 -5.91
CA GLN A 47 -12.95 16.22 -5.87
C GLN A 47 -11.82 17.06 -5.30
N GLN A 48 -11.10 16.52 -4.31
CA GLN A 48 -10.09 17.28 -3.58
C GLN A 48 -8.88 16.43 -3.21
N SER A 49 -7.87 17.09 -2.64
CA SER A 49 -6.74 16.42 -2.01
C SER A 49 -7.14 16.03 -0.58
N CYS A 50 -6.69 14.87 -0.12
CA CYS A 50 -7.00 14.36 1.21
C CYS A 50 -5.76 14.34 2.09
N ALA A 51 -5.87 14.91 3.28
CA ALA A 51 -4.74 15.00 4.20
C ALA A 51 -5.01 14.29 5.53
N VAL A 52 -3.94 13.77 6.12
CA VAL A 52 -3.93 13.15 7.44
C VAL A 52 -2.77 13.66 8.27
N ASN A 53 -3.01 13.81 9.57
CA ASN A 53 -1.94 14.07 10.54
C ASN A 53 -1.46 12.74 11.09
N LEU A 54 -0.14 12.55 11.17
CA LEU A 54 0.45 11.32 11.69
C LEU A 54 0.53 11.38 13.22
N PRO A 55 0.33 10.25 13.94
CA PRO A 55 0.48 10.19 15.39
C PRO A 55 1.90 10.55 15.87
N SER A 56 2.92 10.24 15.07
CA SER A 56 4.33 10.58 15.32
C SER A 56 4.68 12.04 15.03
N GLY A 57 3.72 12.81 14.51
CA GLY A 57 3.91 14.19 14.05
C GLY A 57 4.13 14.27 12.55
N GLY A 58 3.82 15.43 11.98
CA GLY A 58 3.83 15.65 10.54
C GLY A 58 2.48 15.36 9.88
N LYS A 59 2.42 15.68 8.59
CA LYS A 59 1.21 15.63 7.79
C LYS A 59 1.52 15.06 6.41
N ILE A 60 0.62 14.20 5.94
CA ILE A 60 0.62 13.64 4.59
C ILE A 60 -0.61 14.15 3.86
N GLU A 61 -0.44 14.54 2.62
CA GLU A 61 -1.52 14.91 1.70
C GLU A 61 -1.40 14.11 0.41
N LEU A 62 -2.47 13.39 0.06
CA LEU A 62 -2.63 12.66 -1.18
C LEU A 62 -3.48 13.46 -2.15
N SER A 63 -3.05 13.57 -3.40
CA SER A 63 -3.82 14.21 -4.46
C SER A 63 -3.78 13.42 -5.77
N MET A 64 -4.87 13.53 -6.52
CA MET A 64 -4.97 13.01 -7.88
C MET A 64 -4.72 14.15 -8.86
N GLY A 65 -3.76 13.97 -9.77
CA GLY A 65 -3.36 14.98 -10.75
C GLY A 65 -4.43 15.28 -11.79
N THR A 66 -5.32 14.32 -12.05
CA THR A 66 -6.51 14.49 -12.88
C THR A 66 -7.74 14.13 -12.06
N ARG A 67 -8.74 15.03 -12.07
CA ARG A 67 -10.04 14.85 -11.42
C ARG A 67 -11.16 15.16 -12.44
N PRO A 68 -12.18 14.30 -12.60
CA PRO A 68 -12.30 12.97 -11.99
C PRO A 68 -11.17 12.02 -12.44
N VAL A 69 -10.86 11.04 -11.60
CA VAL A 69 -9.79 10.07 -11.83
C VAL A 69 -10.12 9.24 -13.07
N PRO A 70 -9.27 9.26 -14.12
CA PRO A 70 -9.58 8.59 -15.37
C PRO A 70 -9.31 7.09 -15.28
N MET A 71 -10.23 6.29 -15.81
CA MET A 71 -10.04 4.85 -16.00
C MET A 71 -9.35 4.57 -17.32
N VAL A 72 -8.49 3.54 -17.34
CA VAL A 72 -7.80 3.03 -18.52
C VAL A 72 -6.90 4.07 -19.22
N LYS A 73 -6.52 5.13 -18.49
CA LYS A 73 -5.59 6.16 -18.95
C LYS A 73 -4.58 6.48 -17.85
N PRO A 74 -3.32 6.76 -18.20
CA PRO A 74 -2.34 7.24 -17.23
C PRO A 74 -2.76 8.57 -16.62
N PHE A 75 -2.59 8.70 -15.31
CA PHE A 75 -2.71 9.95 -14.57
C PHE A 75 -1.64 10.02 -13.48
N GLU A 76 -1.29 11.22 -13.06
CA GLU A 76 -0.34 11.41 -11.97
C GLU A 76 -1.05 11.32 -10.61
N VAL A 77 -0.42 10.67 -9.65
CA VAL A 77 -0.77 10.71 -8.23
C VAL A 77 0.36 11.41 -7.52
N GLN A 78 0.04 12.30 -6.59
CA GLN A 78 1.03 13.06 -5.84
C GLN A 78 0.83 12.86 -4.34
N VAL A 79 1.94 12.79 -3.62
CA VAL A 79 1.96 12.81 -2.15
C VAL A 79 2.85 13.96 -1.71
N THR A 80 2.35 14.77 -0.78
CA THR A 80 3.15 15.80 -0.10
C THR A 80 3.30 15.42 1.37
N SER A 81 4.53 15.33 1.83
CA SER A 81 4.89 15.13 3.24
C SER A 81 5.42 16.41 3.85
N SER A 82 4.99 16.72 5.07
CA SER A 82 5.48 17.86 5.85
C SER A 82 5.74 17.46 7.30
N GLY A 83 6.77 18.06 7.91
CA GLY A 83 7.17 17.75 9.28
C GLY A 83 8.04 16.49 9.44
N PHE A 84 8.30 15.74 8.36
CA PHE A 84 9.22 14.59 8.35
C PHE A 84 9.65 14.26 6.91
N SER A 85 10.65 13.39 6.74
CA SER A 85 11.13 12.93 5.44
C SER A 85 10.96 11.40 5.30
N PRO A 86 10.01 10.94 4.46
CA PRO A 86 9.89 9.52 4.12
C PRO A 86 11.17 8.96 3.49
N ALA A 87 11.49 7.70 3.77
CA ALA A 87 12.54 6.95 3.06
C ALA A 87 12.01 6.34 1.77
N ARG A 88 10.76 5.84 1.80
CA ARG A 88 10.03 5.33 0.63
C ARG A 88 8.56 5.72 0.75
N VAL A 89 7.96 6.02 -0.40
CA VAL A 89 6.51 6.22 -0.54
C VAL A 89 6.03 5.36 -1.70
N ALA A 90 4.96 4.60 -1.49
CA ALA A 90 4.26 3.84 -2.51
C ALA A 90 2.75 4.04 -2.37
N VAL A 91 2.00 3.75 -3.42
CA VAL A 91 0.53 3.69 -3.35
C VAL A 91 0.09 2.32 -3.84
N ASP A 92 -0.79 1.67 -3.10
CA ASP A 92 -1.39 0.39 -3.43
C ASP A 92 -2.85 0.61 -3.80
N PHE A 93 -3.25 0.13 -4.97
CA PHE A 93 -4.63 0.18 -5.43
C PHE A 93 -5.22 -1.22 -5.41
N ALA A 94 -6.20 -1.44 -4.54
CA ALA A 94 -6.96 -2.68 -4.48
C ALA A 94 -8.42 -2.41 -4.84
N GLY A 95 -8.99 -3.22 -5.74
CA GLY A 95 -10.44 -3.24 -5.94
C GLY A 95 -11.13 -3.82 -4.70
N VAL A 96 -12.20 -3.19 -4.23
CA VAL A 96 -12.94 -3.66 -3.06
C VAL A 96 -13.68 -4.95 -3.36
N ASP A 97 -14.31 -5.03 -4.54
CA ASP A 97 -15.16 -6.17 -4.92
C ASP A 97 -14.40 -7.29 -5.64
N MET A 98 -13.23 -6.99 -6.21
CA MET A 98 -12.43 -7.97 -6.95
C MET A 98 -10.94 -7.67 -6.90
N ASN A 99 -10.15 -8.75 -6.95
CA ASN A 99 -8.70 -8.66 -6.99
C ASN A 99 -8.23 -8.24 -8.40
N MET A 100 -7.64 -7.05 -8.50
CA MET A 100 -7.11 -6.49 -9.75
C MET A 100 -5.63 -6.80 -9.96
N GLY A 101 -5.06 -7.70 -9.16
CA GLY A 101 -3.63 -7.99 -9.15
C GLY A 101 -2.83 -6.94 -8.36
N LEU A 102 -1.51 -7.07 -8.40
CA LEU A 102 -0.61 -6.14 -7.72
C LEU A 102 -0.54 -4.82 -8.50
N ASN A 103 -1.10 -3.76 -7.93
CA ASN A 103 -1.00 -2.40 -8.46
C ASN A 103 -0.38 -1.47 -7.39
N ARG A 104 0.94 -1.60 -7.23
CA ARG A 104 1.72 -0.89 -6.20
C ARG A 104 2.90 -0.11 -6.78
N PRO A 105 2.66 0.99 -7.51
CA PRO A 105 3.75 1.86 -7.95
C PRO A 105 4.43 2.57 -6.76
N GLU A 106 5.77 2.60 -6.79
CA GLU A 106 6.57 3.45 -5.91
C GLU A 106 6.60 4.89 -6.46
N PHE A 107 6.54 5.88 -5.58
CA PHE A 107 6.64 7.28 -5.98
C PHE A 107 8.10 7.68 -6.20
N THR A 108 8.29 8.57 -7.18
CA THR A 108 9.57 9.24 -7.40
C THR A 108 9.59 10.56 -6.62
N PRO A 109 10.64 10.84 -5.82
CA PRO A 109 10.78 12.11 -5.14
C PRO A 109 10.93 13.26 -6.13
N ARG A 110 10.25 14.37 -5.88
CA ARG A 110 10.28 15.60 -6.68
C ARG A 110 10.96 16.78 -5.98
N GLY A 111 11.37 16.60 -4.72
CA GLY A 111 11.94 17.65 -3.87
C GLY A 111 10.89 18.25 -2.93
N ASP A 112 11.34 18.93 -1.88
CA ASP A 112 10.50 19.65 -0.91
C ASP A 112 9.35 18.82 -0.32
N GLY A 113 9.62 17.54 -0.03
CA GLY A 113 8.62 16.61 0.51
C GLY A 113 7.54 16.18 -0.49
N LYS A 114 7.69 16.49 -1.78
CA LYS A 114 6.77 16.08 -2.84
C LYS A 114 7.24 14.80 -3.51
N PHE A 115 6.28 13.95 -3.83
CA PHE A 115 6.46 12.65 -4.47
C PHE A 115 5.42 12.50 -5.57
N SER A 116 5.77 11.96 -6.74
CA SER A 116 4.78 11.65 -7.79
C SER A 116 4.97 10.28 -8.42
N ALA A 117 3.87 9.66 -8.83
CA ALA A 117 3.83 8.39 -9.55
C ALA A 117 2.80 8.48 -10.68
N THR A 118 3.10 7.88 -11.83
CA THR A 118 2.12 7.71 -12.91
C THR A 118 1.42 6.39 -12.73
N VAL A 119 0.08 6.42 -12.69
CA VAL A 119 -0.77 5.26 -12.41
C VAL A 119 -1.78 5.10 -13.55
N THR A 120 -2.16 3.86 -13.86
CA THR A 120 -3.31 3.56 -14.71
C THR A 120 -4.20 2.58 -13.97
N LEU A 121 -5.47 2.96 -13.76
CA LEU A 121 -6.45 2.09 -13.11
C LEU A 121 -7.27 1.34 -14.18
N PRO A 122 -7.40 0.01 -14.08
CA PRO A 122 -8.25 -0.75 -14.98
C PRO A 122 -9.74 -0.44 -14.72
N VAL A 123 -10.59 -0.76 -15.69
CA VAL A 123 -12.04 -0.52 -15.60
C VAL A 123 -12.77 -1.83 -15.26
N CYS A 124 -13.84 -1.73 -14.47
CA CYS A 124 -14.77 -2.84 -14.26
C CYS A 124 -15.72 -2.97 -15.46
N ILE A 125 -16.17 -4.19 -15.77
CA ILE A 125 -17.19 -4.43 -16.81
C ILE A 125 -18.52 -3.69 -16.55
N THR A 126 -18.81 -3.32 -15.30
CA THR A 126 -20.01 -2.57 -14.89
C THR A 126 -19.83 -1.06 -14.97
N GLY A 127 -18.62 -0.56 -15.24
CA GLY A 127 -18.32 0.87 -15.36
C GLY A 127 -18.12 1.62 -14.03
N GLN A 128 -18.51 1.05 -12.89
CA GLN A 128 -18.26 1.59 -11.55
C GLN A 128 -17.48 0.60 -10.69
N MET A 129 -16.62 1.12 -9.83
CA MET A 129 -15.80 0.30 -8.94
C MET A 129 -15.35 1.10 -7.71
N ASP A 130 -15.45 0.48 -6.55
CA ASP A 130 -14.84 0.99 -5.33
C ASP A 130 -13.39 0.52 -5.22
N TRP A 131 -12.50 1.48 -4.96
CA TRP A 131 -11.07 1.28 -4.80
C TRP A 131 -10.64 1.62 -3.38
N LEU A 132 -9.81 0.76 -2.81
CA LEU A 132 -8.99 1.07 -1.66
C LEU A 132 -7.63 1.57 -2.14
N VAL A 133 -7.38 2.86 -1.94
CA VAL A 133 -6.14 3.54 -2.31
C VAL A 133 -5.29 3.70 -1.05
N THR A 134 -4.31 2.83 -0.85
CA THR A 134 -3.48 2.85 0.37
C THR A 134 -2.15 3.51 0.10
N VAL A 135 -1.90 4.66 0.73
CA VAL A 135 -0.55 5.26 0.74
C VAL A 135 0.28 4.49 1.76
N LEU A 136 1.41 3.94 1.30
CA LEU A 136 2.36 3.19 2.09
C LEU A 136 3.63 4.03 2.25
N ILE A 137 4.02 4.27 3.49
CA ILE A 137 5.15 5.14 3.82
C ILE A 137 6.10 4.35 4.70
N GLU A 138 7.35 4.26 4.28
CA GLU A 138 8.41 3.75 5.13
C GLU A 138 9.19 4.96 5.67
N THR A 139 9.18 5.13 6.98
CA THR A 139 10.19 5.90 7.69
C THR A 139 11.25 4.92 8.20
N GLY A 140 12.45 5.39 8.55
CA GLY A 140 13.53 4.49 9.00
C GLY A 140 13.13 3.59 10.19
N ASN A 141 12.10 3.95 10.95
CA ASN A 141 11.70 3.26 12.17
C ASN A 141 10.25 2.71 12.14
N GLU A 142 9.42 3.10 11.18
CA GLU A 142 8.02 2.66 11.11
C GLU A 142 7.51 2.58 9.66
N ARG A 143 6.62 1.61 9.41
CA ARG A 143 5.82 1.51 8.20
C ARG A 143 4.39 1.98 8.47
N ILE A 144 3.95 2.98 7.72
CA ILE A 144 2.64 3.61 7.88
C ILE A 144 1.78 3.26 6.66
N ALA A 145 0.53 2.87 6.91
CA ALA A 145 -0.49 2.68 5.88
C ALA A 145 -1.64 3.68 6.09
N ILE A 146 -2.07 4.33 5.00
CA ILE A 146 -3.18 5.30 5.02
C ILE A 146 -4.18 4.89 3.93
N PRO A 147 -5.26 4.16 4.28
CA PRO A 147 -6.23 3.64 3.32
C PRO A 147 -7.33 4.67 3.02
N TYR A 148 -7.34 5.23 1.81
CA TYR A 148 -8.40 6.09 1.30
C TYR A 148 -9.39 5.29 0.46
N ARG A 149 -10.62 5.77 0.35
CA ARG A 149 -11.62 5.24 -0.59
C ARG A 149 -11.72 6.13 -1.82
N LEU A 150 -11.91 5.50 -2.97
CA LEU A 150 -12.13 6.16 -4.25
C LEU A 150 -13.18 5.35 -5.03
N THR A 151 -14.31 5.95 -5.36
CA THR A 151 -15.32 5.33 -6.23
C THR A 151 -15.13 5.83 -7.66
N SER A 152 -14.90 4.94 -8.62
CA SER A 152 -14.83 5.29 -10.05
C SER A 152 -16.21 5.27 -10.70
N GLY A 153 -16.38 6.05 -11.77
CA GLY A 153 -17.61 6.05 -12.56
C GLY A 153 -18.79 6.84 -11.96
N SER A 154 -18.55 7.72 -10.98
CA SER A 154 -19.52 8.75 -10.59
C SER A 154 -19.50 9.88 -11.62
N HIS A 155 -20.22 9.66 -12.72
CA HIS A 155 -20.61 10.73 -13.65
C HIS A 155 -22.07 11.06 -13.36
N GLU A 156 -22.34 12.26 -12.87
CA GLU A 156 -23.53 12.99 -13.31
C GLU A 156 -23.30 13.53 -14.72
#